data_AF-A0A8J7I584-F1
#
_entry.id   AF-A0A8J7I584-F1
#
_cell.length_a   1.000
_cell.length_b   1.000
_cell.length_c   1.000
_cell.angle_alpha   90.00
_cell.angle_beta   90.00
_cell.angle_gamma   90.00
#
_symmetry.space_group_name_H-M   'P 1'
#
loop_
_entity.id
_entity.type
_entity.pdbx_description
1 polymer ?
#
loop_
_entity_poly.entity_id
_entity_poly.type
_entity_poly.pdbx_seq_one_letter_code
_entity_poly.pdbx_strand_id
1 'polypeptide(L)'
;MANQKMVQLLGLGFVTGCFCLGIGIGVFIRFGQLQPSDAATSSTELEPIPFAVPEPGPLGEEQTFPNTITIKAVGDIIPSTNFPNYREPRFQKQLLPKSVKGYLQGTDILFGNFESSLTNYPYTTKDVIREQVFGFRSPLTYAKLFTEAGFNAFN
;
A
#
# COMPACT_ATOMS: atom_id res chain seq x y z
N MET A 1 -24.30 48.02 28.17
CA MET A 1 -25.00 47.07 27.27
C MET A 1 -24.53 47.10 25.80
N ALA A 2 -23.83 48.15 25.32
CA ALA A 2 -23.37 48.19 23.91
C ALA A 2 -22.17 47.26 23.58
N ASN A 3 -21.31 46.95 24.57
CA ASN A 3 -20.07 46.21 24.33
C ASN A 3 -20.28 44.71 24.05
N GLN A 4 -21.30 44.09 24.66
CA GLN A 4 -21.56 42.65 24.53
C GLN A 4 -22.13 42.28 23.16
N LYS A 5 -22.95 43.17 22.57
CA LYS A 5 -23.48 42.98 21.21
C LYS A 5 -22.37 43.08 20.16
N MET A 6 -21.37 43.95 20.36
CA MET A 6 -20.23 44.08 19.45
C MET A 6 -19.32 42.85 19.48
N VAL A 7 -19.05 42.29 20.66
CA VAL A 7 -18.28 41.04 20.81
C VAL A 7 -19.01 39.85 20.17
N GLN A 8 -20.34 39.77 20.32
CA GLN A 8 -21.14 38.73 19.67
C GLN A 8 -21.15 38.86 18.15
N LEU A 9 -21.23 40.08 17.60
CA LEU A 9 -21.16 40.34 16.16
C LEU A 9 -19.80 39.97 15.57
N LEU A 10 -18.70 40.28 16.28
CA LEU A 10 -17.35 39.91 15.86
C LEU A 10 -17.13 38.38 15.90
N GLY A 11 -17.63 37.71 16.96
CA GLY A 11 -17.56 36.26 17.08
C GLY A 11 -18.36 35.52 15.99
N LEU A 12 -19.58 36.00 15.69
CA LEU A 12 -20.40 35.41 14.65
C LEU A 12 -19.76 35.59 13.26
N GLY A 13 -19.23 36.79 12.97
CA GLY A 13 -18.52 37.06 11.72
C GLY A 13 -17.28 36.17 11.53
N PHE A 14 -16.51 35.93 12.61
CA PHE A 14 -15.34 35.07 12.56
C PHE A 14 -15.70 33.61 12.25
N VAL A 15 -16.71 33.06 12.93
CA VAL A 15 -17.16 31.68 12.70
C VAL A 15 -17.70 31.49 11.28
N THR A 16 -18.51 32.45 10.79
CA THR A 16 -19.02 32.40 9.42
C THR A 16 -17.89 32.50 8.39
N GLY A 17 -16.91 33.38 8.60
CA GLY A 17 -15.75 33.51 7.73
C GLY A 17 -14.92 32.22 7.63
N CYS A 18 -14.62 31.58 8.77
CA CYS A 18 -13.90 30.32 8.81
C CYS A 18 -14.67 29.18 8.12
N PHE A 19 -15.99 29.12 8.29
CA PHE A 19 -16.83 28.10 7.65
C PHE A 19 -16.87 28.27 6.13
N CYS A 20 -17.03 29.50 5.63
CA CYS A 20 -17.00 29.79 4.20
C CYS A 20 -15.63 29.48 3.56
N LEU A 21 -14.53 29.80 4.24
CA LEU A 21 -13.18 29.49 3.73
C LEU A 21 -12.94 27.97 3.68
N GLY A 22 -13.36 27.24 4.72
CA GLY A 22 -13.22 25.78 4.78
C GLY A 22 -13.99 25.05 3.67
N ILE A 23 -15.23 25.48 3.40
CA ILE A 23 -16.03 24.92 2.30
C ILE A 23 -15.39 25.26 0.94
N GLY A 24 -14.92 26.49 0.74
CA GLY A 24 -14.27 26.91 -0.50
C GLY A 24 -13.04 26.06 -0.85
N ILE A 25 -12.17 25.82 0.13
CA ILE A 25 -10.97 24.98 -0.05
C ILE A 25 -11.37 23.52 -0.34
N GLY A 26 -12.37 22.98 0.37
CA GLY A 26 -12.85 21.62 0.17
C GLY A 26 -13.43 21.38 -1.23
N VAL A 27 -14.17 22.36 -1.77
CA VAL A 27 -14.72 22.31 -3.14
C VAL A 27 -13.60 22.43 -4.19
N PHE A 28 -12.61 23.30 -3.96
CA PHE A 28 -11.48 23.46 -4.88
C PHE A 28 -10.63 22.17 -4.99
N ILE A 29 -10.37 21.49 -3.87
CA ILE A 29 -9.65 20.20 -3.88
C ILE A 29 -10.46 19.11 -4.60
N ARG A 30 -11.80 19.09 -4.43
CA ARG A 30 -12.68 18.11 -5.08
C ARG A 30 -12.77 18.30 -6.60
N PHE A 31 -12.71 19.54 -7.10
CA PHE A 31 -12.77 19.83 -8.54
C PHE A 31 -11.40 19.83 -9.23
N GLY A 32 -10.31 20.15 -8.52
CA GLY A 32 -8.95 20.26 -9.09
C GLY A 32 -8.21 18.92 -9.33
N GLN A 33 -8.81 17.78 -8.98
CA GLN A 33 -8.19 16.45 -9.11
C GLN A 33 -8.64 15.65 -10.35
N LEU A 34 -9.31 16.28 -11.33
CA LEU A 34 -9.81 15.60 -12.54
C LEU A 34 -8.84 15.62 -13.74
N GLN A 35 -7.54 15.48 -13.51
CA GLN A 35 -6.60 15.09 -14.57
C GLN A 35 -5.88 13.81 -14.17
N PRO A 36 -6.39 12.64 -14.58
CA PRO A 36 -5.55 11.48 -14.81
C PRO A 36 -4.53 11.88 -15.89
N SER A 37 -3.26 11.96 -15.53
CA SER A 37 -2.18 12.03 -16.52
C SER A 37 -2.07 10.65 -17.17
N ASP A 38 -2.53 10.54 -18.41
CA ASP A 38 -2.26 9.39 -19.27
C ASP A 38 -0.77 9.34 -19.57
N ALA A 39 -0.04 8.56 -18.79
CA ALA A 39 1.36 8.24 -19.04
C ALA A 39 1.45 7.21 -20.17
N ALA A 40 1.62 7.73 -21.39
CA ALA A 40 2.30 7.18 -22.56
C ALA A 40 2.50 5.65 -22.63
N THR A 41 1.70 5.02 -23.49
CA THR A 41 2.05 3.77 -24.18
C THR A 41 3.23 4.03 -25.11
N SER A 42 4.43 3.58 -24.74
CA SER A 42 5.54 3.42 -25.69
C SER A 42 5.59 1.96 -26.14
N SER A 43 5.16 1.70 -27.37
CA SER A 43 5.30 0.40 -28.02
C SER A 43 6.75 0.22 -28.42
N THR A 44 7.54 -0.46 -27.60
CA THR A 44 8.88 -0.92 -27.99
C THR A 44 8.73 -2.26 -28.70
N GLU A 45 8.78 -2.20 -30.03
CA GLU A 45 8.97 -3.34 -30.93
C GLU A 45 10.28 -4.06 -30.55
N LEU A 46 10.18 -5.32 -30.10
CA LEU A 46 11.32 -6.15 -29.73
C LEU A 46 11.89 -6.82 -30.99
N GLU A 47 13.12 -6.47 -31.35
CA GLU A 47 13.90 -7.24 -32.33
C GLU A 47 14.20 -8.66 -31.80
N PRO A 48 14.20 -9.70 -32.66
CA PRO A 48 14.47 -11.06 -32.23
C PRO A 48 15.95 -11.30 -31.94
N ILE A 49 16.25 -11.80 -30.74
CA ILE A 49 17.58 -12.32 -30.36
C ILE A 49 17.77 -13.71 -30.99
N PRO A 50 18.94 -14.02 -31.59
CA PRO A 50 19.17 -15.29 -32.27
C PRO A 50 19.59 -16.37 -31.27
N PHE A 51 18.62 -17.06 -30.66
CA PHE A 51 18.88 -18.34 -30.00
C PHE A 51 18.37 -19.48 -30.90
N ALA A 52 19.31 -20.29 -31.36
CA ALA A 52 19.07 -21.41 -32.27
C ALA A 52 18.11 -22.45 -31.68
N VAL A 53 17.16 -22.88 -32.51
CA VAL A 53 16.07 -23.82 -32.24
C VAL A 53 16.58 -25.27 -32.31
N PRO A 54 16.35 -26.13 -31.31
CA PRO A 54 16.38 -27.58 -31.50
C PRO A 54 15.06 -28.03 -32.17
N GLU A 55 15.19 -28.86 -33.20
CA GLU A 55 14.12 -29.41 -34.04
C GLU A 55 12.98 -30.08 -33.22
N PRO A 56 11.68 -29.81 -33.53
CA PRO A 56 10.58 -30.35 -32.73
C PRO A 56 10.23 -31.80 -33.13
N GLY A 57 10.23 -32.68 -32.14
CA GLY A 57 9.59 -34.01 -32.19
C GLY A 57 8.05 -33.92 -32.27
N PRO A 58 7.35 -35.06 -32.36
CA PRO A 58 5.95 -35.11 -32.81
C PRO A 58 5.01 -34.29 -31.92
N LEU A 59 4.13 -33.55 -32.59
CA LEU A 59 3.14 -32.59 -32.10
C LEU A 59 2.41 -33.05 -30.83
N GLY A 60 2.97 -32.69 -29.67
CA GLY A 60 2.22 -32.56 -28.43
C GLY A 60 1.39 -31.28 -28.50
N GLU A 61 0.19 -31.33 -27.94
CA GLU A 61 -0.74 -30.19 -27.85
C GLU A 61 0.01 -28.90 -27.49
N GLU A 62 -0.08 -27.90 -28.36
CA GLU A 62 0.57 -26.61 -28.19
C GLU A 62 0.01 -25.96 -26.91
N GLN A 63 0.77 -26.04 -25.82
CA GLN A 63 0.38 -25.46 -24.54
C GLN A 63 0.22 -23.95 -24.74
N THR A 64 -1.03 -23.52 -24.88
CA THR A 64 -1.36 -22.11 -25.05
C THR A 64 -1.26 -21.46 -23.68
N PHE A 65 -0.10 -20.89 -23.38
CA PHE A 65 0.06 -20.07 -22.20
C PHE A 65 -0.67 -18.74 -22.41
N PRO A 66 -1.26 -18.15 -21.36
CA PRO A 66 -1.75 -16.79 -21.45
C PRO A 66 -0.58 -15.87 -21.82
N ASN A 67 -0.79 -15.03 -22.85
CA ASN A 67 0.23 -14.07 -23.32
C ASN A 67 0.41 -12.87 -22.36
N THR A 68 -0.30 -12.85 -21.23
CA THR A 68 -0.27 -11.76 -20.26
C THR A 68 -0.15 -12.32 -18.84
N ILE A 69 0.66 -11.66 -18.02
CA ILE A 69 0.76 -11.93 -16.58
C ILE A 69 0.24 -10.71 -15.83
N THR A 70 -0.63 -10.93 -14.86
CA THR A 70 -1.20 -9.93 -13.98
C THR A 70 -0.43 -9.90 -12.66
N ILE A 71 0.07 -8.72 -12.30
CA ILE A 71 0.80 -8.50 -11.05
C ILE A 71 0.08 -7.43 -10.23
N LYS A 72 -0.16 -7.72 -8.94
CA LYS A 72 -0.55 -6.73 -7.94
C LYS A 72 0.61 -6.53 -6.98
N ALA A 73 0.92 -5.26 -6.69
CA ALA A 73 1.95 -4.90 -5.74
C ALA A 73 1.33 -4.05 -4.63
N VAL A 74 1.61 -4.41 -3.38
CA VAL A 74 1.29 -3.61 -2.20
C VAL A 74 2.55 -2.85 -1.79
N GLY A 75 2.39 -1.57 -1.45
CA GLY A 75 3.46 -0.76 -0.88
C GLY A 75 3.84 -1.23 0.54
N ASP A 76 4.36 -0.33 1.35
CA ASP A 76 4.94 -0.67 2.66
C ASP A 76 3.98 -1.44 3.58
N ILE A 77 4.42 -2.61 4.04
CA ILE A 77 3.71 -3.48 4.96
C ILE A 77 4.49 -3.52 6.27
N ILE A 78 3.95 -2.83 7.28
CA ILE A 78 4.45 -2.84 8.65
C ILE A 78 3.30 -3.29 9.55
N PRO A 79 3.12 -4.59 9.77
CA PRO A 79 1.86 -5.10 10.33
C PRO A 79 1.85 -5.07 11.86
N SER A 80 3.03 -5.02 12.48
CA SER A 80 3.23 -4.84 13.92
C SER A 80 4.70 -4.62 14.24
N THR A 81 4.99 -4.30 15.52
CA THR A 81 6.33 -4.44 16.06
C THR A 81 6.32 -5.06 17.46
N ASN A 82 7.23 -5.98 17.74
CA ASN A 82 7.52 -6.48 19.09
C ASN A 82 8.65 -5.70 19.79
N PHE A 83 9.14 -4.63 19.15
CA PHE A 83 10.33 -3.88 19.58
C PHE A 83 10.21 -2.36 19.33
N PRO A 84 10.81 -1.50 20.18
CA PRO A 84 11.24 -1.83 21.55
C PRO A 84 10.02 -2.05 22.47
N ASN A 85 8.86 -1.56 22.04
CA ASN A 85 7.58 -1.72 22.72
C ASN A 85 6.65 -2.56 21.86
N TYR A 86 5.95 -3.50 22.47
CA TYR A 86 5.00 -4.37 21.79
C TYR A 86 3.80 -3.54 21.28
N ARG A 87 3.64 -3.47 19.96
CA ARG A 87 2.53 -2.84 19.23
C ARG A 87 1.94 -3.86 18.28
N GLU A 88 1.32 -4.87 18.85
CA GLU A 88 0.61 -5.89 18.09
C GLU A 88 -0.91 -5.65 18.15
N PRO A 89 -1.61 -5.79 17.02
CA PRO A 89 -3.06 -5.80 17.04
C PRO A 89 -3.55 -6.98 17.88
N ARG A 90 -4.53 -6.70 18.74
CA ARG A 90 -5.17 -7.72 19.59
C ARG A 90 -5.73 -8.90 18.77
N PHE A 91 -6.14 -8.64 17.53
CA PHE A 91 -6.71 -9.62 16.62
C PHE A 91 -5.95 -9.63 15.30
N GLN A 92 -4.93 -10.48 15.17
CA GLN A 92 -4.07 -10.56 13.98
C GLN A 92 -4.88 -10.80 12.68
N LYS A 93 -5.96 -11.58 12.75
CA LYS A 93 -6.85 -11.85 11.59
C LYS A 93 -7.60 -10.59 11.09
N GLN A 94 -7.66 -9.51 11.87
CA GLN A 94 -8.30 -8.26 11.47
C GLN A 94 -7.36 -7.33 10.70
N LEU A 95 -6.06 -7.62 10.64
CA LEU A 95 -5.09 -6.83 9.84
C LEU A 95 -5.42 -6.86 8.35
N LEU A 96 -5.86 -8.02 7.85
CA LEU A 96 -6.27 -8.21 6.47
C LEU A 96 -7.74 -8.67 6.47
N PRO A 97 -8.69 -7.73 6.66
CA PRO A 97 -10.11 -8.06 6.66
C PRO A 97 -10.54 -8.58 5.28
N LYS A 98 -11.68 -9.28 5.23
CA LYS A 98 -12.21 -9.88 3.98
C LYS A 98 -12.33 -8.85 2.84
N SER A 99 -12.71 -7.62 3.16
CA SER A 99 -12.80 -6.52 2.18
C SER A 99 -11.46 -6.25 1.49
N VAL A 100 -10.36 -6.18 2.25
CA VAL A 100 -9.01 -5.98 1.70
C VAL A 100 -8.55 -7.20 0.92
N LYS A 101 -8.76 -8.41 1.46
CA LYS A 101 -8.40 -9.66 0.77
C LYS A 101 -9.04 -9.78 -0.62
N GLY A 102 -10.28 -9.31 -0.78
CA GLY A 102 -10.94 -9.29 -2.09
C GLY A 102 -10.19 -8.47 -3.14
N TYR A 103 -9.58 -7.35 -2.76
CA TYR A 103 -8.77 -6.55 -3.69
C TYR A 103 -7.41 -7.18 -4.04
N LEU A 104 -6.87 -8.01 -3.15
CA LEU A 104 -5.58 -8.69 -3.33
C LEU A 104 -5.69 -9.93 -4.24
N GLN A 105 -6.89 -10.49 -4.42
CA GLN A 105 -7.13 -11.68 -5.24
C GLN A 105 -7.22 -11.39 -6.75
N GLY A 106 -7.21 -12.43 -7.58
CA GLY A 106 -7.41 -12.32 -9.04
C GLY A 106 -6.18 -11.77 -9.78
N THR A 107 -4.99 -12.23 -9.39
CA THR A 107 -3.71 -11.88 -10.00
C THR A 107 -2.85 -13.14 -10.05
N ASP A 108 -1.94 -13.21 -11.01
CA ASP A 108 -0.99 -14.33 -11.10
C ASP A 108 0.08 -14.23 -10.02
N ILE A 109 0.53 -13.00 -9.74
CA ILE A 109 1.53 -12.70 -8.71
C ILE A 109 1.05 -11.52 -7.84
N LEU A 110 1.04 -11.72 -6.52
CA LEU A 110 0.89 -10.69 -5.51
C LEU A 110 2.22 -10.46 -4.78
N PHE A 111 2.77 -9.26 -4.91
CA PHE A 111 4.00 -8.81 -4.27
C PHE A 111 3.71 -7.80 -3.17
N GLY A 112 4.56 -7.73 -2.15
CA GLY A 112 4.48 -6.70 -1.10
C GLY A 112 5.84 -6.11 -0.77
N ASN A 113 5.87 -4.81 -0.42
CA ASN A 113 7.04 -4.21 0.21
C ASN A 113 7.02 -4.51 1.72
N PHE A 114 7.82 -5.46 2.20
CA PHE A 114 7.82 -5.84 3.61
C PHE A 114 8.87 -5.07 4.42
N GLU A 115 8.45 -3.94 4.99
CA GLU A 115 9.30 -3.00 5.73
C GLU A 115 9.50 -3.41 7.21
N SER A 116 9.47 -4.71 7.50
CA SER A 116 9.65 -5.29 8.83
C SER A 116 10.54 -6.53 8.76
N SER A 117 10.94 -7.07 9.91
CA SER A 117 11.64 -8.35 9.99
C SER A 117 10.75 -9.40 10.65
N LEU A 118 10.58 -10.57 10.03
CA LEU A 118 9.91 -11.73 10.63
C LEU A 118 10.85 -12.43 11.60
N THR A 119 10.77 -12.10 12.88
CA THR A 119 11.73 -12.60 13.88
C THR A 119 11.20 -12.53 15.31
N ASN A 120 11.60 -13.52 16.11
CA ASN A 120 11.38 -13.55 17.56
C ASN A 120 12.67 -13.25 18.35
N TYR A 121 13.77 -12.85 17.69
CA TYR A 121 15.02 -12.50 18.38
C TYR A 121 14.77 -11.31 19.34
N PRO A 122 15.49 -11.14 20.45
CA PRO A 122 15.15 -10.06 21.39
C PRO A 122 15.75 -8.69 21.03
N TYR A 123 16.76 -8.64 20.16
CA TYR A 123 17.50 -7.40 19.87
C TYR A 123 17.37 -6.93 18.42
N THR A 124 17.60 -5.63 18.19
CA THR A 124 17.72 -5.04 16.85
C THR A 124 19.16 -4.62 16.59
N THR A 125 19.58 -4.66 15.33
CA THR A 125 20.84 -4.09 14.87
C THR A 125 20.74 -2.58 14.61
N LYS A 126 19.52 -2.02 14.51
CA LYS A 126 19.31 -0.58 14.34
C LYS A 126 19.65 0.15 15.63
N ASP A 127 20.38 1.26 15.52
CA ASP A 127 20.62 2.17 16.64
C ASP A 127 19.35 2.98 16.95
N VAL A 128 18.42 2.35 17.67
CA VAL A 128 17.11 2.94 18.03
C VAL A 128 17.19 3.94 19.19
N ILE A 129 18.40 4.22 19.71
CA ILE A 129 18.63 5.31 20.65
C ILE A 129 18.57 6.65 19.90
N ARG A 130 18.93 6.65 18.61
CA ARG A 130 18.80 7.83 17.74
C ARG A 130 17.33 8.16 17.50
N GLU A 131 17.04 9.46 17.51
CA GLU A 131 15.72 9.95 17.14
C GLU A 131 15.35 9.48 15.72
N GLN A 132 14.05 9.20 15.51
CA GLN A 132 13.48 8.80 14.22
C GLN A 132 13.99 7.46 13.64
N VAL A 133 14.70 6.64 14.41
CA VAL A 133 15.07 5.27 13.99
C VAL A 133 14.09 4.24 14.55
N PHE A 134 13.42 3.50 13.66
CA PHE A 134 12.44 2.47 14.04
C PHE A 134 12.90 1.07 13.64
N GLY A 135 12.88 0.15 14.61
CA GLY A 135 13.09 -1.28 14.41
C GLY A 135 11.77 -2.04 14.34
N PHE A 136 11.13 -2.06 13.16
CA PHE A 136 9.92 -2.84 12.94
C PHE A 136 10.23 -4.34 12.87
N ARG A 137 9.58 -5.11 13.75
CA ARG A 137 9.87 -6.53 13.95
C ARG A 137 8.58 -7.28 14.24
N SER A 138 8.13 -8.09 13.29
CA SER A 138 6.88 -8.82 13.38
C SER A 138 7.14 -10.28 13.75
N PRO A 139 6.28 -10.92 14.57
CA PRO A 139 6.41 -12.34 14.86
C PRO A 139 6.29 -13.22 13.61
N LEU A 140 6.87 -14.41 13.68
CA LEU A 140 6.78 -15.43 12.63
C LEU A 140 5.34 -15.81 12.26
N THR A 141 4.36 -15.62 13.15
CA THR A 141 2.95 -15.93 12.89
C THR A 141 2.36 -15.12 11.73
N TYR A 142 2.94 -13.97 11.40
CA TYR A 142 2.49 -13.12 10.29
C TYR A 142 2.79 -13.73 8.93
N ALA A 143 3.78 -14.62 8.82
CA ALA A 143 4.05 -15.34 7.56
C ALA A 143 2.80 -16.08 7.07
N LYS A 144 2.11 -16.78 7.99
CA LYS A 144 0.86 -17.48 7.69
C LYS A 144 -0.27 -16.53 7.30
N LEU A 145 -0.38 -15.39 7.97
CA LEU A 145 -1.40 -14.38 7.63
C LEU A 145 -1.25 -13.87 6.19
N PHE A 146 -0.01 -13.62 5.75
CA PHE A 146 0.27 -13.12 4.41
C PHE A 146 0.11 -14.20 3.33
N THR A 147 0.54 -15.43 3.57
CA THR A 147 0.29 -16.53 2.63
C THR A 147 -1.20 -16.82 2.48
N GLU A 148 -1.97 -16.78 3.57
CA GLU A 148 -3.44 -16.88 3.54
C GLU A 148 -4.14 -15.68 2.88
N ALA A 149 -3.43 -14.56 2.66
CA ALA A 149 -3.93 -13.42 1.90
C ALA A 149 -3.55 -13.48 0.42
N GLY A 150 -2.69 -14.43 0.02
CA GLY A 150 -2.29 -14.69 -1.35
C GLY A 150 -0.94 -14.09 -1.75
N PHE A 151 -0.13 -13.57 -0.83
CA PHE A 151 1.19 -13.01 -1.18
C PHE A 151 2.14 -14.11 -1.65
N ASN A 152 2.80 -13.89 -2.78
CA ASN A 152 3.77 -14.81 -3.36
C ASN A 152 5.20 -14.48 -2.91
N ALA A 153 5.53 -13.19 -2.78
CA ALA A 153 6.87 -12.74 -2.43
C ALA A 153 6.87 -11.37 -1.73
N PHE A 154 7.95 -11.13 -1.01
CA PHE A 154 8.32 -9.86 -0.37
C PHE A 154 9.77 -9.51 -0.77
N ASN A 155 10.13 -8.22 -0.76
CA ASN A 155 11.53 -7.76 -0.87
C ASN A 155 12.34 -7.98 0.41
#